data_AF-A0A2D0H8Y6-F1
#
_entry.id   AF-A0A2D0H8Y6-F1
#
_cell.length_a   1.000
_cell.length_b   1.000
_cell.length_c   1.000
_cell.angle_alpha   90.00
_cell.angle_beta   90.00
_cell.angle_gamma   90.00
#
_symmetry.space_group_name_H-M   'P 1'
#
loop_
_entity.id
_entity.type
_entity.pdbx_description
1 polymer ?
#
loop_
_entity_poly.entity_id
_entity_poly.type
_entity_poly.pdbx_seq_one_letter_code
_entity_poly.pdbx_strand_id
1 'polypeptide(L)'
;PIIYEAIKDAQAISPVRGYHRTENRWLHYEKLSRLPSGFLLIGDAVCAFNPVYGQGMTTAALGALTLDESLSKQLSRHADGNLAGLSRSFQQQLSKRITVPWLMATGEDFRWHTTVGGRPNWMTQLMQYYLDQVLLLAAESPDIHKLFLEVIHLLKPPSVFFNLSVLRQVLQRIIKKSDQNWNRSGYNRTPTVY
;
A
#
# COMPACT_ATOMS: atom_id res chain seq x y z
N PRO A 1 -23.16 11.78 0.48
CA PRO A 1 -23.75 13.10 0.12
C PRO A 1 -22.96 13.84 -0.96
N ILE A 2 -21.66 14.13 -0.76
CA ILE A 2 -20.86 14.94 -1.70
C ILE A 2 -20.76 14.33 -3.11
N ILE A 3 -20.46 13.03 -3.22
CA ILE A 3 -20.34 12.40 -4.55
C ILE A 3 -21.68 12.39 -5.30
N TYR A 4 -22.79 12.12 -4.61
CA TYR A 4 -24.13 12.18 -5.22
C TYR A 4 -24.45 13.59 -5.74
N GLU A 5 -24.28 14.62 -4.92
CA GLU A 5 -24.51 16.01 -5.35
C GLU A 5 -23.61 16.42 -6.52
N ALA A 6 -22.39 15.88 -6.59
CA ALA A 6 -21.45 16.17 -7.66
C ALA A 6 -21.81 15.50 -9.00
N ILE A 7 -22.57 14.39 -9.00
CA ILE A 7 -22.83 13.60 -10.21
C ILE A 7 -24.30 13.43 -10.57
N LYS A 8 -25.24 13.93 -9.75
CA LYS A 8 -26.70 13.73 -9.95
C LYS A 8 -27.22 14.27 -11.29
N ASP A 9 -26.61 15.35 -11.78
CA ASP A 9 -26.99 16.01 -13.04
C ASP A 9 -26.04 15.60 -14.20
N ALA A 10 -25.09 14.68 -13.95
CA ALA A 10 -24.13 14.23 -14.96
C ALA A 10 -24.73 13.15 -15.87
N GLN A 11 -24.43 13.21 -17.16
CA GLN A 11 -24.83 12.19 -18.13
C GLN A 11 -23.76 11.09 -18.23
N ALA A 12 -24.17 9.83 -18.05
CA ALA A 12 -23.28 8.70 -18.26
C ALA A 12 -22.93 8.54 -19.75
N ILE A 13 -21.65 8.67 -20.10
CA ILE A 13 -21.15 8.50 -21.48
C ILE A 13 -20.92 7.03 -21.87
N SER A 14 -21.04 6.10 -20.92
CA SER A 14 -20.90 4.66 -21.15
C SER A 14 -21.71 3.85 -20.13
N PRO A 15 -22.04 2.58 -20.42
CA PRO A 15 -22.67 1.69 -19.44
C PRO A 15 -21.80 1.48 -18.20
N VAL A 16 -22.44 1.35 -17.03
CA VAL A 16 -21.75 1.00 -15.78
C VAL A 16 -21.15 -0.41 -15.91
N ARG A 17 -19.86 -0.55 -15.66
CA ARG A 17 -19.17 -1.85 -15.60
C ARG A 17 -18.76 -2.15 -14.15
N GLY A 18 -19.16 -3.30 -13.65
CA GLY A 18 -18.68 -3.84 -12.38
C GLY A 18 -17.40 -4.63 -12.56
N TYR A 19 -16.51 -4.60 -11.56
CA TYR A 19 -15.29 -5.41 -11.53
C TYR A 19 -15.39 -6.44 -10.40
N HIS A 20 -15.18 -7.73 -10.71
CA HIS A 20 -15.47 -8.85 -9.80
C HIS A 20 -14.24 -9.51 -9.15
N ARG A 21 -13.03 -8.94 -9.29
CA ARG A 21 -11.82 -9.45 -8.62
C ARG A 21 -11.07 -8.36 -7.88
N THR A 22 -11.71 -7.79 -6.87
CA THR A 22 -11.16 -6.69 -6.04
C THR A 22 -10.25 -7.19 -4.91
N GLU A 23 -9.80 -8.43 -4.96
CA GLU A 23 -8.99 -9.02 -3.89
C GLU A 23 -7.50 -8.80 -4.17
N ASN A 24 -6.82 -8.13 -3.24
CA ASN A 24 -5.37 -8.16 -3.20
C ASN A 24 -4.92 -9.59 -2.85
N ARG A 25 -4.08 -10.20 -3.69
CA ARG A 25 -3.55 -11.55 -3.48
C ARG A 25 -2.07 -11.61 -3.78
N TRP A 26 -1.26 -12.00 -2.79
CA TRP A 26 0.17 -12.27 -2.95
C TRP A 26 0.48 -13.73 -2.64
N LEU A 27 1.06 -14.42 -3.62
CA LEU A 27 1.55 -15.78 -3.49
C LEU A 27 3.05 -15.77 -3.17
N HIS A 28 3.40 -16.28 -1.99
CA HIS A 28 4.75 -16.27 -1.44
C HIS A 28 5.65 -17.40 -1.98
N TYR A 29 5.93 -17.40 -3.29
CA TYR A 29 6.81 -18.41 -3.92
C TYR A 29 8.22 -18.42 -3.34
N GLU A 30 8.69 -17.31 -2.77
CA GLU A 30 9.98 -17.20 -2.09
C GLU A 30 10.06 -18.02 -0.80
N LYS A 31 8.92 -18.38 -0.21
CA LYS A 31 8.83 -19.19 1.03
C LYS A 31 8.71 -20.69 0.76
N LEU A 32 8.59 -21.12 -0.50
CA LEU A 32 8.54 -22.54 -0.82
C LEU A 32 9.85 -23.23 -0.43
N SER A 33 9.74 -24.36 0.26
CA SER A 33 10.89 -25.19 0.63
C SER A 33 11.63 -25.72 -0.60
N ARG A 34 10.89 -25.98 -1.68
CA ARG A 34 11.42 -26.37 -2.98
C ARG A 34 10.68 -25.65 -4.10
N LEU A 35 11.41 -24.85 -4.88
CA LEU A 35 10.93 -24.26 -6.12
C LEU A 35 11.55 -25.02 -7.30
N PRO A 36 10.78 -25.41 -8.34
CA PRO A 36 11.34 -26.04 -9.53
C PRO A 36 12.39 -25.15 -10.20
N SER A 37 13.54 -25.73 -10.56
CA SER A 37 14.56 -25.04 -11.34
C SER A 37 14.03 -24.68 -12.73
N GLY A 38 14.42 -23.52 -13.25
CA GLY A 38 14.02 -23.07 -14.58
C GLY A 38 12.60 -22.52 -14.67
N PHE A 39 11.86 -22.49 -13.56
CA PHE A 39 10.53 -21.89 -13.51
C PHE A 39 10.60 -20.51 -12.85
N LEU A 40 9.98 -19.51 -13.48
CA LEU A 40 9.92 -18.13 -13.02
C LEU A 40 8.47 -17.67 -13.09
N LEU A 41 8.02 -16.91 -12.10
CA LEU A 41 6.68 -16.36 -12.04
C LEU A 41 6.77 -14.84 -11.86
N ILE A 42 5.89 -14.09 -12.53
CA ILE A 42 5.91 -12.62 -12.56
C ILE A 42 4.48 -12.07 -12.70
N GLY A 43 4.29 -10.80 -12.34
CA GLY A 43 3.02 -10.09 -12.49
C GLY A 43 1.93 -10.68 -11.60
N ASP A 44 0.70 -10.72 -12.11
CA ASP A 44 -0.48 -11.20 -11.38
C ASP A 44 -0.40 -12.68 -10.98
N ALA A 45 0.49 -13.46 -11.60
CA ALA A 45 0.79 -14.82 -11.16
C ALA A 45 1.47 -14.85 -9.78
N VAL A 46 2.17 -13.79 -9.40
CA VAL A 46 2.84 -13.64 -8.09
C VAL A 46 2.03 -12.75 -7.17
N CYS A 47 1.64 -11.57 -7.64
CA CYS A 47 0.90 -10.61 -6.84
C CYS A 47 -0.12 -9.88 -7.71
N ALA A 48 -1.41 -10.11 -7.41
CA ALA A 48 -2.52 -9.44 -8.05
C ALA A 48 -3.07 -8.37 -7.09
N PHE A 49 -3.28 -7.17 -7.62
CA PHE A 49 -3.77 -6.03 -6.84
C PHE A 49 -5.21 -5.69 -7.21
N ASN A 50 -5.94 -5.12 -6.24
CA ASN A 50 -7.19 -4.44 -6.52
C ASN A 50 -6.91 -3.25 -7.47
N PRO A 51 -7.55 -3.18 -8.66
CA PRO A 51 -7.25 -2.16 -9.67
C PRO A 51 -7.57 -0.73 -9.21
N VAL A 52 -8.35 -0.56 -8.14
CA VAL A 52 -8.60 0.76 -7.51
C VAL A 52 -7.29 1.50 -7.21
N TYR A 53 -6.21 0.78 -6.89
CA TYR A 53 -4.90 1.36 -6.58
C TYR A 53 -4.02 1.63 -7.80
N GLY A 54 -4.36 1.10 -8.99
CA GLY A 54 -3.58 1.31 -10.21
C GLY A 54 -2.15 0.71 -10.20
N GLN A 55 -1.80 -0.11 -9.20
CA GLN A 55 -0.41 -0.58 -8.97
C GLN A 55 -0.02 -1.85 -9.75
N GLY A 56 -0.97 -2.55 -10.37
CA GLY A 56 -0.72 -3.83 -11.03
C GLY A 56 0.28 -3.73 -12.19
N MET A 57 0.06 -2.79 -13.12
CA MET A 57 0.95 -2.60 -14.27
C MET A 57 2.36 -2.19 -13.84
N THR A 58 2.47 -1.27 -12.89
CA THR A 58 3.77 -0.83 -12.37
C THR A 58 4.51 -1.97 -11.66
N THR A 59 3.80 -2.79 -10.89
CA THR A 59 4.41 -3.93 -10.21
C THR A 59 4.87 -5.01 -11.19
N ALA A 60 4.09 -5.27 -12.25
CA ALA A 60 4.52 -6.16 -13.33
C ALA A 60 5.79 -5.65 -14.04
N ALA A 61 5.85 -4.34 -14.34
CA ALA A 61 7.03 -3.72 -14.94
C ALA A 61 8.27 -3.80 -14.01
N LEU A 62 8.12 -3.52 -12.72
CA LEU A 62 9.18 -3.69 -11.73
C LEU A 62 9.67 -5.15 -11.65
N GLY A 63 8.75 -6.10 -11.79
CA GLY A 63 9.08 -7.52 -11.88
C GLY A 63 9.96 -7.82 -13.10
N ALA A 64 9.67 -7.21 -14.26
CA ALA A 64 10.41 -7.44 -15.49
C ALA A 64 11.83 -6.87 -15.39
N LEU A 65 11.97 -5.67 -14.82
CA LEU A 65 13.29 -5.07 -14.53
C LEU A 65 14.10 -5.93 -13.56
N THR A 66 13.45 -6.47 -12.52
CA THR A 66 14.12 -7.36 -11.55
C THR A 66 14.60 -8.66 -12.21
N LEU A 67 13.86 -9.16 -13.20
CA LEU A 67 14.24 -10.34 -13.96
C LEU A 67 15.46 -10.05 -14.83
N ASP A 68 15.45 -8.93 -15.54
CA ASP A 68 16.58 -8.47 -16.35
C ASP A 68 17.86 -8.29 -15.52
N GLU A 69 17.78 -7.60 -14.38
CA GLU A 69 18.89 -7.45 -13.43
C GLU A 69 19.42 -8.81 -12.94
N SER A 70 18.52 -9.75 -12.64
CA SER A 70 18.89 -11.07 -12.12
C SER A 70 19.54 -11.94 -13.19
N LEU A 71 19.01 -11.92 -14.42
CA LEU A 71 19.55 -12.65 -15.57
C LEU A 71 20.93 -12.11 -15.94
N SER A 72 21.05 -10.79 -16.09
CA SER A 72 22.32 -10.13 -16.42
C SER A 72 23.41 -10.49 -15.42
N LYS A 73 23.11 -10.39 -14.12
CA LYS A 73 24.04 -10.74 -13.05
C LYS A 73 24.42 -12.22 -13.03
N GLN A 74 23.49 -13.12 -13.34
CA GLN A 74 23.75 -14.56 -13.42
C GLN A 74 24.69 -14.87 -14.59
N LEU A 75 24.39 -14.34 -15.78
CA LEU A 75 25.18 -14.56 -16.99
C LEU A 75 26.59 -13.96 -16.89
N SER A 76 26.76 -12.82 -16.21
CA SER A 76 28.09 -12.26 -15.94
C SER A 76 28.95 -13.13 -15.02
N ARG A 77 28.34 -13.95 -14.16
CA ARG A 77 29.05 -14.84 -13.21
C ARG A 77 29.30 -16.23 -13.77
N HIS A 78 28.47 -16.64 -14.73
CA HIS A 78 28.45 -17.98 -15.29
C HIS A 78 28.53 -17.88 -16.82
N ALA A 79 29.76 -17.81 -17.34
CA ALA A 79 30.03 -17.71 -18.77
C ALA A 79 29.57 -18.95 -19.56
N ASP A 80 29.32 -20.07 -18.88
CA ASP A 80 28.73 -21.30 -19.40
C ASP A 80 27.20 -21.23 -19.54
N GLY A 81 26.56 -20.12 -19.14
CA GLY A 81 25.11 -19.94 -19.21
C GLY A 81 24.36 -20.67 -18.11
N ASN A 82 25.03 -21.06 -17.01
CA ASN A 82 24.40 -21.79 -15.93
C ASN A 82 23.34 -20.95 -15.18
N LEU A 83 22.07 -21.38 -15.26
CA LEU A 83 20.93 -20.73 -14.59
C LEU A 83 20.55 -21.38 -13.25
N ALA A 84 21.36 -22.31 -12.73
CA ALA A 84 21.10 -22.95 -11.45
C ALA A 84 20.97 -21.91 -10.33
N GLY A 85 19.89 -22.02 -9.55
CA GLY A 85 19.59 -21.11 -8.44
C GLY A 85 18.96 -19.77 -8.85
N LEU A 86 18.91 -19.41 -10.14
CA LEU A 86 18.30 -18.18 -10.63
C LEU A 86 16.83 -18.05 -10.18
N SER A 87 16.04 -19.12 -10.34
CA SER A 87 14.63 -19.11 -9.95
C SER A 87 14.42 -18.69 -8.50
N ARG A 88 15.24 -19.23 -7.59
CA ARG A 88 15.15 -18.92 -6.17
C ARG A 88 15.61 -17.50 -5.86
N SER A 89 16.74 -17.07 -6.42
CA SER A 89 17.30 -15.74 -6.18
C SER A 89 16.41 -14.64 -6.78
N PHE A 90 15.84 -14.87 -7.95
CA PHE A 90 14.87 -13.98 -8.58
C PHE A 90 13.61 -13.83 -7.72
N GLN A 91 12.97 -14.94 -7.30
CA GLN A 91 11.75 -14.86 -6.48
C GLN A 91 11.98 -14.15 -5.13
N GLN A 92 13.16 -14.32 -4.53
CA GLN A 92 13.55 -13.59 -3.31
C GLN A 92 13.78 -12.09 -3.55
N GLN A 93 14.25 -11.69 -4.73
CA GLN A 93 14.43 -10.28 -5.07
C GLN A 93 13.09 -9.65 -5.44
N LEU A 94 12.28 -10.36 -6.22
CA LEU A 94 10.94 -9.95 -6.60
C LEU A 94 10.06 -9.71 -5.36
N SER A 95 10.11 -10.62 -4.37
CA SER A 95 9.33 -10.44 -3.14
C SER A 95 9.65 -9.14 -2.40
N LYS A 96 10.93 -8.74 -2.35
CA LYS A 96 11.36 -7.47 -1.74
C LYS A 96 10.81 -6.25 -2.49
N ARG A 97 10.74 -6.31 -3.83
CA ARG A 97 10.18 -5.24 -4.67
C ARG A 97 8.67 -5.15 -4.53
N ILE A 98 7.99 -6.29 -4.37
CA ILE A 98 6.53 -6.38 -4.18
C ILE A 98 6.11 -5.93 -2.77
N THR A 99 6.97 -6.05 -1.75
CA THR A 99 6.64 -5.67 -0.36
C THR A 99 6.06 -4.26 -0.25
N VAL A 100 6.63 -3.28 -0.96
CA VAL A 100 6.18 -1.88 -0.87
C VAL A 100 4.80 -1.69 -1.52
N PRO A 101 4.58 -2.04 -2.80
CA PRO A 101 3.24 -2.04 -3.41
C PRO A 101 2.23 -2.84 -2.58
N TRP A 102 2.60 -4.01 -2.08
CA TRP A 102 1.75 -4.83 -1.22
C TRP A 102 1.33 -4.13 0.06
N LEU A 103 2.27 -3.51 0.78
CA LEU A 103 1.95 -2.75 1.99
C LEU A 103 1.01 -1.57 1.69
N MET A 104 1.18 -0.93 0.53
CA MET A 104 0.34 0.20 0.12
C MET A 104 -1.07 -0.25 -0.26
N ALA A 105 -1.20 -1.28 -1.10
CA ALA A 105 -2.48 -1.80 -1.54
C ALA A 105 -3.26 -2.48 -0.41
N THR A 106 -2.57 -3.22 0.47
CA THR A 106 -3.21 -3.84 1.65
C THR A 106 -3.41 -2.88 2.80
N GLY A 107 -2.65 -1.79 2.88
CA GLY A 107 -2.84 -0.74 3.90
C GLY A 107 -4.26 -0.17 3.90
N GLU A 108 -4.91 -0.12 2.72
CA GLU A 108 -6.32 0.19 2.61
C GLU A 108 -7.27 -1.01 2.73
N ASP A 109 -6.90 -2.23 2.28
CA ASP A 109 -7.73 -3.42 2.50
C ASP A 109 -7.78 -3.87 3.98
N PHE A 110 -6.78 -3.50 4.79
CA PHE A 110 -6.81 -3.63 6.25
C PHE A 110 -7.90 -2.77 6.91
N ARG A 111 -8.58 -1.90 6.14
CA ARG A 111 -9.80 -1.19 6.58
C ARG A 111 -11.02 -2.11 6.62
N TRP A 112 -10.96 -3.31 6.03
CA TRP A 112 -11.96 -4.36 6.19
C TRP A 112 -11.45 -5.47 7.10
N HIS A 113 -12.08 -5.60 8.26
CA HIS A 113 -11.80 -6.61 9.30
C HIS A 113 -11.93 -8.09 8.85
N THR A 114 -12.16 -8.35 7.57
CA THR A 114 -12.43 -9.68 6.99
C THR A 114 -11.20 -10.38 6.40
N THR A 115 -10.00 -9.78 6.45
CA THR A 115 -8.78 -10.43 5.97
C THR A 115 -8.40 -11.62 6.88
N VAL A 116 -8.45 -12.82 6.33
CA VAL A 116 -8.03 -14.06 7.01
C VAL A 116 -6.49 -14.05 7.13
N GLY A 117 -5.98 -13.62 8.29
CA GLY A 117 -4.52 -13.54 8.48
C GLY A 117 -4.05 -12.95 9.81
N GLY A 118 -4.49 -13.51 10.94
CA GLY A 118 -3.92 -13.23 12.27
C GLY A 118 -4.36 -11.90 12.90
N ARG A 119 -4.45 -11.87 14.23
CA ARG A 119 -4.83 -10.65 14.97
C ARG A 119 -3.75 -9.57 14.77
N PRO A 120 -4.10 -8.34 14.36
CA PRO A 120 -3.10 -7.28 14.21
C PRO A 120 -2.49 -6.95 15.57
N ASN A 121 -1.17 -7.09 15.65
CA ASN A 121 -0.34 -6.69 16.79
C ASN A 121 -0.57 -5.19 17.11
N TRP A 122 -0.33 -4.76 18.34
CA TRP A 122 -0.52 -3.36 18.75
C TRP A 122 0.31 -2.39 17.89
N MET A 123 1.49 -2.82 17.43
CA MET A 123 2.36 -2.02 16.56
C MET A 123 1.75 -1.78 15.18
N THR A 124 1.04 -2.77 14.62
CA THR A 124 0.34 -2.61 13.35
C THR A 124 -0.86 -1.66 13.49
N GLN A 125 -1.58 -1.73 14.61
CA GLN A 125 -2.68 -0.79 14.89
C GLN A 125 -2.19 0.65 15.05
N LEU A 126 -1.06 0.86 15.72
CA LEU A 126 -0.43 2.17 15.84
C LEU A 126 -0.01 2.73 14.48
N MET A 127 0.61 1.89 13.65
CA MET A 127 1.04 2.27 12.30
C MET A 127 -0.16 2.65 11.41
N GLN A 128 -1.26 1.90 11.51
CA GLN A 128 -2.50 2.20 10.79
C GLN A 128 -3.05 3.57 11.19
N TYR A 129 -3.21 3.80 12.50
CA TYR A 129 -3.68 5.10 13.01
C TYR A 129 -2.81 6.26 12.52
N TYR A 130 -1.49 6.07 12.50
CA TYR A 130 -0.57 7.06 11.98
C TYR A 130 -0.80 7.36 10.48
N LEU A 131 -0.92 6.33 9.65
CA LEU A 131 -1.17 6.49 8.21
C LEU A 131 -2.53 7.15 7.93
N ASP A 132 -3.55 6.88 8.75
CA ASP A 132 -4.84 7.58 8.66
C ASP A 132 -4.70 9.08 8.90
N GLN A 133 -3.87 9.49 9.87
CA GLN A 133 -3.60 10.91 10.08
C GLN A 133 -2.84 11.54 8.91
N VAL A 134 -1.92 10.80 8.28
CA VAL A 134 -1.24 11.26 7.06
C VAL A 134 -2.22 11.46 5.92
N LEU A 135 -3.13 10.51 5.68
CA LEU A 135 -4.15 10.60 4.64
C LEU A 135 -5.11 11.77 4.87
N LEU A 136 -5.55 11.97 6.11
CA LEU A 136 -6.39 13.11 6.47
C LEU A 136 -5.64 14.44 6.29
N LEU A 137 -4.36 14.48 6.63
CA LEU A 137 -3.51 15.66 6.43
C LEU A 137 -3.27 15.93 4.94
N ALA A 138 -3.18 14.89 4.10
CA ALA A 138 -3.08 15.01 2.65
C ALA A 138 -4.32 15.65 2.01
N ALA A 139 -5.48 15.67 2.67
CA ALA A 139 -6.66 16.39 2.21
C ALA A 139 -6.60 17.90 2.52
N GLU A 140 -5.73 18.33 3.44
CA GLU A 140 -5.65 19.70 3.94
C GLU A 140 -4.33 20.40 3.58
N SER A 141 -3.28 19.64 3.23
CA SER A 141 -1.94 20.15 2.92
C SER A 141 -1.50 19.75 1.51
N PRO A 142 -1.26 20.70 0.59
CA PRO A 142 -0.79 20.41 -0.76
C PRO A 142 0.55 19.64 -0.79
N ASP A 143 1.46 19.94 0.14
CA ASP A 143 2.77 19.28 0.20
C ASP A 143 2.65 17.81 0.60
N ILE A 144 1.80 17.52 1.59
CA ILE A 144 1.52 16.15 2.04
C ILE A 144 0.72 15.40 0.98
N HIS A 145 -0.21 16.08 0.31
CA HIS A 145 -0.93 15.52 -0.84
C HIS A 145 0.02 15.08 -1.95
N LYS A 146 0.95 15.97 -2.36
CA LYS A 146 1.97 15.66 -3.35
C LYS A 146 2.83 14.47 -2.91
N LEU A 147 3.29 14.47 -1.65
CA LEU A 147 4.10 13.38 -1.13
C LEU A 147 3.34 12.06 -1.13
N PHE A 148 2.05 12.09 -0.77
CA PHE A 148 1.17 10.92 -0.83
C PHE A 148 1.04 10.40 -2.26
N LEU A 149 0.79 11.29 -3.24
CA LEU A 149 0.75 10.95 -4.65
C LEU A 149 2.07 10.34 -5.14
N GLU A 150 3.21 10.90 -4.78
CA GLU A 150 4.54 10.39 -5.15
C GLU A 150 4.77 8.97 -4.60
N VAL A 151 4.26 8.67 -3.40
CA VAL A 151 4.39 7.32 -2.80
C VAL A 151 3.42 6.33 -3.44
N ILE A 152 2.14 6.67 -3.65
CA ILE A 152 1.18 5.72 -4.27
C ILE A 152 1.56 5.38 -5.71
N HIS A 153 2.23 6.31 -6.42
CA HIS A 153 2.78 6.09 -7.77
C HIS A 153 4.20 5.51 -7.77
N LEU A 154 4.71 5.07 -6.61
CA LEU A 154 6.01 4.39 -6.45
C LEU A 154 7.22 5.25 -6.89
N LEU A 155 7.07 6.58 -6.92
CA LEU A 155 8.17 7.53 -7.19
C LEU A 155 9.06 7.74 -5.96
N LYS A 156 8.48 7.60 -4.77
CA LYS A 156 9.19 7.68 -3.49
C LYS A 156 8.88 6.47 -2.61
N PRO A 157 9.84 6.02 -1.78
CA PRO A 157 9.58 4.95 -0.83
C PRO A 157 8.62 5.43 0.28
N PRO A 158 7.79 4.55 0.87
CA PRO A 158 6.87 4.92 1.94
C PRO A 158 7.56 5.40 3.22
N SER A 159 8.87 5.15 3.36
CA SER A 159 9.70 5.68 4.45
C SER A 159 9.66 7.21 4.53
N VAL A 160 9.35 7.91 3.42
CA VAL A 160 9.24 9.38 3.41
C VAL A 160 8.11 9.90 4.29
N PHE A 161 7.07 9.10 4.56
CA PHE A 161 6.04 9.50 5.53
C PHE A 161 6.64 9.61 6.93
N PHE A 162 7.61 8.79 7.29
CA PHE A 162 8.24 8.79 8.61
C PHE A 162 9.37 9.82 8.76
N ASN A 163 9.51 10.77 7.83
CA ASN A 163 10.47 11.85 8.00
C ASN A 163 10.03 12.79 9.14
N LEU A 164 10.99 13.51 9.74
CA LEU A 164 10.74 14.37 10.89
C LEU A 164 9.71 15.47 10.62
N SER A 165 9.63 15.97 9.38
CA SER A 165 8.70 17.03 9.00
C SER A 165 7.24 16.54 8.99
N VAL A 166 6.99 15.40 8.36
CA VAL A 166 5.66 14.78 8.27
C VAL A 166 5.23 14.28 9.65
N LEU A 167 6.13 13.64 10.41
CA LEU A 167 5.86 13.24 11.80
C LEU A 167 5.44 14.44 12.65
N ARG A 168 6.15 15.56 12.54
CA ARG A 168 5.81 16.80 13.26
C ARG A 168 4.42 17.32 12.90
N GLN A 169 4.08 17.36 11.61
CA GLN A 169 2.76 17.82 11.16
C GLN A 169 1.63 16.90 11.62
N VAL A 170 1.85 15.58 11.60
CA VAL A 170 0.90 14.59 12.13
C VAL A 170 0.71 14.76 13.63
N LEU A 171 1.80 14.90 14.40
CA LEU A 171 1.73 15.14 15.85
C LEU A 171 0.99 16.44 16.17
N GLN A 172 1.28 17.53 15.45
CA GLN A 172 0.57 18.81 15.61
C GLN A 172 -0.93 18.66 15.34
N ARG A 173 -1.32 17.89 14.31
CA ARG A 173 -2.73 17.57 14.03
C ARG A 173 -3.38 16.80 15.17
N ILE A 174 -2.71 15.78 15.69
CA ILE A 174 -3.23 14.96 16.80
C ILE A 174 -3.45 15.82 18.04
N ILE A 175 -2.49 16.68 18.40
CA ILE A 175 -2.59 17.59 19.55
C ILE A 175 -3.73 18.60 19.35
N LYS A 176 -3.81 19.23 18.17
CA LYS A 176 -4.89 20.19 17.88
C LYS A 176 -6.27 19.54 17.96
N LYS A 177 -6.38 18.27 17.55
CA LYS A 177 -7.62 17.49 17.64
C LYS A 177 -7.96 17.10 19.07
N SER A 178 -6.96 16.75 19.91
CA SER A 178 -7.20 16.47 21.33
C SER A 178 -7.70 17.70 22.08
N ASP A 179 -7.15 18.88 21.79
CA ASP A 179 -7.59 20.14 22.42
C ASP A 179 -9.04 20.50 22.02
N GLN A 180 -9.40 20.28 20.76
CA GLN A 180 -10.78 20.49 20.28
C GLN A 180 -11.77 19.49 20.91
N ASN A 181 -11.39 18.23 21.07
CA ASN A 181 -12.22 17.22 21.72
C ASN A 181 -12.37 17.47 23.23
N TRP A 182 -11.31 17.94 23.90
CA TRP A 182 -11.36 18.36 25.30
C TRP A 182 -12.28 19.56 25.51
N ASN A 183 -12.18 20.59 24.67
CA ASN A 183 -13.07 21.76 24.72
C ASN A 183 -14.54 21.41 24.46
N ARG A 184 -14.82 20.40 23.63
CA ARG A 184 -16.19 19.87 23.43
C ARG A 184 -16.67 19.03 24.60
N SER A 185 -15.79 18.28 25.26
CA SER A 185 -16.13 17.49 26.47
C SER A 185 -16.31 18.35 27.72
N GLY A 186 -15.67 19.52 27.79
CA GLY A 186 -15.78 20.45 28.93
C GLY A 186 -17.10 21.21 29.02
N TYR A 187 -17.86 21.30 27.91
CA TYR A 187 -19.13 22.03 27.85
C TYR A 187 -20.38 21.20 28.25
N ASN A 188 -20.24 19.90 28.52
CA ASN A 188 -21.36 18.99 28.84
C ASN A 188 -21.44 18.57 30.33
N ARG A 189 -20.89 19.36 31.25
CA ARG A 189 -21.09 19.14 32.70
C ARG A 189 -21.84 20.32 33.33
N THR A 190 -23.13 20.44 33.02
CA THR A 190 -24.06 21.09 33.95
C THR A 190 -24.44 20.07 35.04
N PRO A 191 -24.30 20.39 36.34
CA PRO A 191 -24.73 19.49 37.40
C PRO A 191 -26.26 19.54 37.47
N THR A 192 -26.90 18.41 37.15
CA THR A 192 -28.31 18.20 37.49
C THR A 192 -28.38 18.00 39.00
N VAL A 193 -28.74 19.07 39.72
CA VAL A 193 -29.12 19.01 41.13
C VAL A 193 -30.53 18.40 41.17
N TYR A 194 -30.69 17.28 41.87
CA TYR A 194 -31.98 16.79 42.35
C TYR A 194 -32.28 17.43 43.70
#